data_AF-A0A6I9PLR2-F1
#
_entry.id   AF-A0A6I9PLR2-F1
#
_cell.length_a   1.000
_cell.length_b   1.000
_cell.length_c   1.000
_cell.angle_alpha   90.00
_cell.angle_beta   90.00
_cell.angle_gamma   90.00
#
_symmetry.space_group_name_H-M   'P 1'
#
loop_
_entity.id
_entity.type
_entity.pdbx_description
1 polymer ?
#
loop_
_entity_poly.entity_id
_entity_poly.type
_entity_poly.pdbx_seq_one_letter_code
_entity_poly.pdbx_strand_id
1 'polypeptide(L)'
;MSAQDALPQKTKITLSEEPRILIVYNPTEQIRSSVVSVVVDSPDARVIDAETGRPMAAQISAVWAEPSRASTDSFQLDFLSELPPLSLVVYHVTRSSSGSAPRARYTFHRRGNPPTIHSEHFQMSRPQGPEADAPLSLSNKHVQIWSSPETGLMQKLRLRAGSERRVQVHFLWYGTRTGANRDKSGAYLFLPGEEGAQ
;
A
#
# COMPACT_ATOMS: atom_id res chain seq x y z
N MET A 1 -3.49 -7.36 -24.95
CA MET A 1 -4.72 -7.92 -24.35
C MET A 1 -4.35 -8.41 -22.95
N SER A 2 -4.97 -7.85 -21.90
CA SER A 2 -4.73 -8.30 -20.52
C SER A 2 -5.37 -9.67 -20.33
N ALA A 3 -4.68 -10.62 -19.69
CA ALA A 3 -5.22 -11.93 -19.37
C ALA A 3 -6.40 -11.81 -18.39
N GLN A 4 -7.39 -12.70 -18.47
CA GLN A 4 -8.58 -12.65 -17.60
C GLN A 4 -8.24 -12.77 -16.10
N ASP A 5 -7.08 -13.36 -15.76
CA ASP A 5 -6.61 -13.52 -14.37
C ASP A 5 -5.57 -12.46 -13.95
N ALA A 6 -5.32 -11.45 -14.78
CA ALA A 6 -4.38 -10.39 -14.42
C ALA A 6 -4.93 -9.54 -13.27
N LEU A 7 -4.09 -9.25 -12.28
CA LEU A 7 -4.44 -8.34 -11.19
C LEU A 7 -4.91 -6.99 -11.77
N PRO A 8 -5.99 -6.40 -11.23
CA PRO A 8 -6.48 -5.12 -11.71
C PRO A 8 -5.41 -4.04 -11.54
N GLN A 9 -5.13 -3.31 -12.61
CA GLN A 9 -4.19 -2.18 -12.59
C GLN A 9 -4.95 -0.87 -12.44
N LYS A 10 -4.47 0.02 -11.56
CA LYS A 10 -5.02 1.36 -11.44
C LYS A 10 -4.78 2.15 -12.73
N THR A 11 -5.80 2.84 -13.21
CA THR A 11 -5.66 3.76 -14.35
C THR A 11 -4.73 4.92 -13.98
N LYS A 12 -3.71 5.13 -14.79
CA LYS A 12 -2.76 6.24 -14.62
C LYS A 12 -3.37 7.55 -15.12
N ILE A 13 -3.29 8.58 -14.29
CA ILE A 13 -3.73 9.94 -14.62
C ILE A 13 -2.54 10.72 -15.20
N THR A 14 -2.68 11.20 -16.42
CA THR A 14 -1.70 12.08 -17.08
C THR A 14 -1.85 13.50 -16.55
N LEU A 15 -0.78 14.04 -15.96
CA LEU A 15 -0.76 15.37 -15.37
C LEU A 15 -0.23 16.43 -16.34
N SER A 16 -0.95 17.55 -16.39
CA SER A 16 -0.58 18.77 -17.10
C SER A 16 -0.90 20.00 -16.24
N GLU A 17 -0.69 21.19 -16.79
CA GLU A 17 -1.16 22.44 -16.16
C GLU A 17 -2.69 22.52 -16.09
N GLU A 18 -3.39 21.77 -16.96
CA GLU A 18 -4.85 21.68 -16.93
C GLU A 18 -5.30 20.71 -15.81
N PRO A 19 -6.29 21.09 -14.99
CA PRO A 19 -6.73 20.28 -13.86
C PRO A 19 -7.43 19.00 -14.31
N ARG A 20 -6.95 17.87 -13.80
CA ARG A 20 -7.65 16.59 -13.86
C ARG A 20 -8.64 16.53 -12.70
N ILE A 21 -9.92 16.37 -13.02
CA ILE A 21 -11.00 16.30 -12.04
C ILE A 21 -11.03 14.90 -11.41
N LEU A 22 -10.95 14.86 -10.08
CA LEU A 22 -11.09 13.66 -9.26
C LEU A 22 -12.31 13.84 -8.35
N ILE A 23 -13.31 12.98 -8.51
CA ILE A 23 -14.53 13.00 -7.69
C ILE A 23 -14.46 11.86 -6.68
N VAL A 24 -14.61 12.18 -5.41
CA VAL A 24 -14.61 11.21 -4.31
C VAL A 24 -16.00 11.18 -3.70
N TYR A 25 -16.64 10.01 -3.77
CA TYR A 25 -17.95 9.79 -3.20
C TYR A 25 -17.84 9.13 -1.82
N ASN A 26 -18.53 9.70 -0.83
CA ASN A 26 -18.77 9.02 0.44
C ASN A 26 -20.19 8.43 0.45
N PRO A 27 -20.35 7.10 0.30
CA PRO A 27 -21.66 6.46 0.34
C PRO A 27 -22.24 6.30 1.74
N THR A 28 -21.54 6.71 2.80
CA THR A 28 -22.00 6.51 4.18
C THR A 28 -22.70 7.75 4.72
N GLU A 29 -23.62 7.54 5.66
CA GLU A 29 -24.30 8.63 6.40
C GLU A 29 -23.43 9.25 7.51
N GLN A 30 -22.12 8.99 7.50
CA GLN A 30 -21.18 9.46 8.51
C GLN A 30 -20.04 10.21 7.85
N ILE A 31 -19.50 11.21 8.56
CA ILE A 31 -18.27 11.87 8.14
C ILE A 31 -17.12 10.86 8.10
N ARG A 32 -16.31 10.92 7.04
CA ARG A 32 -15.18 10.00 6.84
C ARG A 32 -13.92 10.76 6.45
N SER A 33 -12.88 10.62 7.26
CA SER A 33 -11.51 11.00 6.86
C SER A 33 -10.80 9.78 6.27
N SER A 34 -10.34 9.86 5.03
CA SER A 34 -9.66 8.76 4.34
C SER A 34 -8.48 9.27 3.52
N VAL A 35 -7.43 8.45 3.44
CA VAL A 35 -6.40 8.65 2.42
C VAL A 35 -6.98 8.22 1.07
N VAL A 36 -6.91 9.11 0.08
CA VAL A 36 -7.27 8.86 -1.31
C VAL A 36 -5.96 8.61 -2.06
N SER A 37 -5.90 7.50 -2.80
CA SER A 37 -4.67 7.01 -3.45
C SER A 37 -4.88 6.77 -4.95
N VAL A 38 -4.36 7.66 -5.79
CA VAL A 38 -4.43 7.56 -7.26
C VAL A 38 -3.04 7.33 -7.87
N VAL A 39 -2.99 6.86 -9.12
CA VAL A 39 -1.73 6.72 -9.86
C VAL A 39 -1.60 7.87 -10.85
N VAL A 40 -0.46 8.54 -10.84
CA VAL A 40 -0.13 9.67 -11.71
C VAL A 40 1.16 9.38 -12.48
N ASP A 41 1.38 10.09 -13.58
CA ASP A 41 2.56 9.93 -14.44
C ASP A 41 3.74 10.85 -14.11
N SER A 42 3.59 11.71 -13.09
CA SER A 42 4.63 12.63 -12.63
C SER A 42 4.73 12.62 -11.10
N PRO A 43 5.96 12.69 -10.54
CA PRO A 43 6.16 12.78 -9.09
C PRO A 43 5.96 14.20 -8.55
N ASP A 44 5.70 15.18 -9.43
CA ASP A 44 5.55 16.58 -9.08
C ASP A 44 4.09 16.98 -9.34
N ALA A 45 3.25 16.67 -8.37
CA ALA A 45 1.80 16.79 -8.45
C ALA A 45 1.27 17.68 -7.33
N ARG A 46 0.20 18.42 -7.63
CA ARG A 46 -0.54 19.22 -6.65
C ARG A 46 -1.99 18.78 -6.64
N VAL A 47 -2.57 18.75 -5.44
CA VAL A 47 -4.00 18.50 -5.24
C VAL A 47 -4.61 19.72 -4.56
N ILE A 48 -5.72 20.21 -5.10
CA ILE A 48 -6.54 21.26 -4.49
C ILE A 48 -7.98 20.77 -4.37
N ASP A 49 -8.64 21.17 -3.30
CA ASP A 49 -10.09 21.10 -3.19
C ASP A 49 -10.72 22.09 -4.18
N ALA A 50 -11.59 21.60 -5.06
CA ALA A 50 -12.10 22.40 -6.18
C ALA A 50 -13.10 23.47 -5.74
N GLU A 51 -13.81 23.24 -4.63
CA GLU A 51 -14.81 24.18 -4.11
C GLU A 51 -14.16 25.31 -3.32
N THR A 52 -13.23 24.97 -2.42
CA THR A 52 -12.61 25.92 -1.51
C THR A 52 -11.29 26.51 -2.04
N GLY A 53 -10.70 25.91 -3.08
CA GLY A 53 -9.37 26.25 -3.59
C GLY A 53 -8.24 25.86 -2.64
N ARG A 54 -8.53 25.17 -1.53
CA ARG A 54 -7.54 24.83 -0.51
C ARG A 54 -6.56 23.77 -1.03
N PRO A 55 -5.23 23.97 -0.87
CA PRO A 55 -4.26 22.94 -1.18
C PRO A 55 -4.32 21.79 -0.18
N MET A 56 -4.28 20.56 -0.69
CA MET A 56 -4.30 19.34 0.11
C MET A 56 -2.87 18.87 0.40
N ALA A 57 -2.61 18.44 1.64
CA ALA A 57 -1.35 17.78 1.98
C ALA A 57 -1.30 16.42 1.28
N ALA A 58 -0.32 16.27 0.40
CA ALA A 58 -0.14 15.07 -0.40
C ALA A 58 1.25 14.46 -0.21
N GLN A 59 1.38 13.17 -0.49
CA GLN A 59 2.64 12.44 -0.53
C GLN A 59 2.73 11.66 -1.83
N ILE A 60 3.94 11.59 -2.38
CA ILE A 60 4.26 10.76 -3.55
C ILE A 60 5.01 9.52 -3.08
N SER A 61 4.51 8.35 -3.49
CA SER A 61 5.08 7.04 -3.19
C SER A 61 5.39 6.31 -4.50
N ALA A 62 6.38 5.42 -4.47
CA ALA A 62 6.78 4.60 -5.62
C ALA A 62 5.72 3.55 -5.96
N VAL A 63 5.45 3.35 -7.25
CA VAL A 63 4.76 2.16 -7.75
C VAL A 63 5.82 1.12 -8.09
N TRP A 64 5.75 -0.05 -7.46
CA TRP A 64 6.73 -1.13 -7.67
C TRP A 64 6.31 -2.00 -8.86
N ALA A 65 7.05 -1.90 -9.97
CA ALA A 65 6.82 -2.75 -11.14
C ALA A 65 7.39 -4.16 -10.93
N GLU A 66 8.48 -4.26 -10.18
CA GLU A 66 9.13 -5.51 -9.76
C GLU A 66 9.58 -5.37 -8.30
N PRO A 67 9.86 -6.48 -7.59
CA PRO A 67 10.29 -6.43 -6.18
C PRO A 67 11.51 -5.55 -5.88
N SER A 68 12.35 -5.27 -6.88
CA SER A 68 13.55 -4.43 -6.76
C SER A 68 13.57 -3.22 -7.71
N ARG A 69 12.47 -2.94 -8.43
CA ARG A 69 12.41 -1.83 -9.38
C ARG A 69 11.17 -0.99 -9.19
N ALA A 70 11.39 0.25 -8.77
CA ALA A 70 10.36 1.28 -8.80
C ALA A 70 10.10 1.68 -10.25
N SER A 71 8.85 1.95 -10.59
CA SER A 71 8.49 2.58 -11.86
C SER A 71 9.09 3.98 -11.96
N THR A 72 9.52 4.35 -13.16
CA THR A 72 10.01 5.69 -13.52
C THR A 72 8.93 6.58 -14.14
N ASP A 73 7.76 6.00 -14.45
CA ASP A 73 6.69 6.66 -15.21
C ASP A 73 5.32 6.62 -14.51
N SER A 74 5.27 6.06 -13.30
CA SER A 74 4.05 5.83 -12.54
C SER A 74 4.32 6.00 -11.04
N PHE A 75 3.53 6.85 -10.41
CA PHE A 75 3.70 7.26 -9.01
C PHE A 75 2.35 7.18 -8.30
N GLN A 76 2.36 6.78 -7.02
CA GLN A 76 1.17 6.82 -6.20
C GLN A 76 1.10 8.18 -5.50
N LEU A 77 0.02 8.91 -5.76
CA LEU A 77 -0.31 10.17 -5.10
C LEU A 77 -1.34 9.91 -4.02
N ASP A 78 -0.95 10.16 -2.77
CA ASP A 78 -1.76 9.96 -1.57
C ASP A 78 -2.08 11.31 -0.94
N PHE A 79 -3.35 11.60 -0.66
CA PHE A 79 -3.74 12.80 0.09
C PHE A 79 -4.88 12.51 1.05
N LEU A 80 -4.96 13.27 2.14
CA LEU A 80 -6.04 13.12 3.12
C LEU A 80 -7.28 13.87 2.65
N SER A 81 -8.41 13.18 2.58
CA SER A 81 -9.71 13.74 2.22
C SER A 81 -10.66 13.62 3.42
N GLU A 82 -11.36 14.71 3.73
CA GLU A 82 -12.48 14.73 4.67
C GLU A 82 -13.77 14.77 3.87
N LEU A 83 -14.60 13.75 4.04
CA LEU A 83 -15.80 13.55 3.24
C LEU A 83 -17.04 13.63 4.15
N PRO A 84 -17.93 14.61 3.95
CA PRO A 84 -19.21 14.67 4.66
C PRO A 84 -20.10 13.43 4.40
N PRO A 85 -21.15 13.23 5.21
CA PRO A 85 -22.18 12.21 4.94
C PRO A 85 -22.78 12.34 3.54
N LEU A 86 -22.89 11.21 2.82
CA LEU A 86 -23.56 11.11 1.51
C LEU A 86 -23.08 12.14 0.46
N SER A 87 -21.81 12.55 0.51
CA SER A 87 -21.30 13.67 -0.28
C SER A 87 -20.48 13.23 -1.50
N LEU A 88 -20.43 14.11 -2.50
CA LEU A 88 -19.42 14.11 -3.55
C LEU A 88 -18.48 15.29 -3.32
N VAL A 89 -17.18 15.03 -3.17
CA VAL A 89 -16.16 16.07 -3.07
C VAL A 89 -15.29 16.04 -4.31
N VAL A 90 -15.01 17.21 -4.86
CA VAL A 90 -14.26 17.37 -6.11
C VAL A 90 -12.87 17.92 -5.80
N TYR A 91 -11.86 17.26 -6.34
CA TYR A 91 -10.47 17.67 -6.27
C TYR A 91 -9.94 17.92 -7.68
N HIS A 92 -9.08 18.93 -7.82
CA HIS A 92 -8.28 19.13 -9.02
C HIS A 92 -6.85 18.64 -8.77
N VAL A 93 -6.37 17.77 -9.66
CA VAL A 93 -5.00 17.28 -9.67
C VAL A 93 -4.28 17.87 -10.88
N THR A 94 -3.20 18.59 -10.64
CA THR A 94 -2.38 19.20 -11.71
C THR A 94 -0.93 18.76 -11.58
N ARG A 95 -0.20 18.90 -12.68
CA ARG A 95 1.27 18.95 -12.62
C ARG A 95 1.69 20.18 -11.81
N SER A 96 2.85 20.09 -11.19
CA SER A 96 3.39 21.16 -10.37
C SER A 96 4.92 21.21 -10.50
N SER A 97 5.52 22.23 -9.90
CA SER A 97 6.98 22.37 -9.81
C SER A 97 7.62 21.22 -9.03
N SER A 98 8.90 20.98 -9.34
CA SER A 98 9.72 19.95 -8.71
C SER A 98 9.72 20.08 -7.19
N GLY A 99 9.41 18.99 -6.49
CA GLY A 99 9.41 18.94 -5.02
C GLY A 99 8.14 19.51 -4.35
N SER A 100 7.09 19.80 -5.12
CA SER A 100 5.80 20.27 -4.61
C SER A 100 5.11 19.30 -3.65
N ALA A 101 5.20 17.99 -3.90
CA ALA A 101 4.74 16.96 -2.99
C ALA A 101 5.94 16.22 -2.36
N PRO A 102 5.97 16.06 -1.02
CA PRO A 102 6.96 15.22 -0.35
C PRO A 102 7.00 13.81 -0.92
N ARG A 103 8.20 13.34 -1.25
CA ARG A 103 8.44 11.98 -1.73
C ARG A 103 8.73 11.05 -0.57
N ALA A 104 8.17 9.85 -0.61
CA ALA A 104 8.45 8.80 0.36
C ALA A 104 9.94 8.43 0.37
N ARG A 105 10.46 8.11 1.55
CA ARG A 105 11.81 7.59 1.73
C ARG A 105 11.71 6.11 2.05
N TYR A 106 12.51 5.29 1.38
CA TYR A 106 12.45 3.84 1.52
C TYR A 106 13.69 3.31 2.21
N THR A 107 13.48 2.51 3.25
CA THR A 107 14.55 1.75 3.91
C THR A 107 14.29 0.27 3.69
N PHE A 108 15.23 -0.41 3.04
CA PHE A 108 15.08 -1.82 2.70
C PHE A 108 15.80 -2.70 3.70
N HIS A 109 15.01 -3.52 4.40
CA HIS A 109 15.50 -4.56 5.29
C HIS A 109 15.43 -5.88 4.54
N ARG A 110 16.60 -6.46 4.20
CA ARG A 110 16.68 -7.80 3.65
C ARG A 110 17.99 -8.44 4.09
N ARG A 111 17.88 -9.61 4.71
CA ARG A 111 19.03 -10.42 5.13
C ARG A 111 19.69 -11.11 3.92
N GLY A 112 21.02 -11.23 3.93
CA GLY A 112 21.78 -11.94 2.88
C GLY A 112 22.26 -11.02 1.75
N ASN A 113 22.10 -11.46 0.50
CA ASN A 113 22.51 -10.69 -0.70
C ASN A 113 21.31 -9.94 -1.31
N PRO A 114 21.01 -8.69 -0.87
CA PRO A 114 19.87 -7.96 -1.37
C PRO A 114 20.10 -7.54 -2.83
N PRO A 115 19.07 -7.62 -3.69
CA PRO A 115 19.17 -7.11 -5.06
C PRO A 115 19.46 -5.61 -5.03
N THR A 116 20.17 -5.10 -6.03
CA THR A 116 20.26 -3.66 -6.26
C THR A 116 18.86 -3.13 -6.51
N ILE A 117 18.48 -2.08 -5.79
CA ILE A 117 17.16 -1.48 -5.91
C ILE A 117 17.31 -0.25 -6.80
N HIS A 118 16.52 -0.20 -7.87
CA HIS A 118 16.60 0.85 -8.86
C HIS A 118 15.46 1.85 -8.65
N SER A 119 15.82 3.13 -8.52
CA SER A 119 14.90 4.25 -8.43
C SER A 119 15.59 5.55 -8.82
N GLU A 120 14.89 6.35 -9.61
CA GLU A 120 15.34 7.66 -10.07
C GLU A 120 14.74 8.80 -9.23
N HIS A 121 13.55 8.58 -8.64
CA HIS A 121 12.78 9.64 -8.00
C HIS A 121 12.78 9.61 -6.48
N PHE A 122 13.17 8.48 -5.87
CA PHE A 122 13.07 8.23 -4.43
C PHE A 122 14.42 7.98 -3.79
N GLN A 123 14.58 8.49 -2.57
CA GLN A 123 15.73 8.20 -1.71
C GLN A 123 15.59 6.81 -1.11
N MET A 124 16.67 6.05 -1.20
CA MET A 124 16.74 4.68 -0.72
C MET A 124 17.90 4.53 0.25
N SER A 125 17.63 3.88 1.37
CA SER A 125 18.65 3.52 2.36
C SER A 125 18.56 2.05 2.72
N ARG A 126 19.64 1.56 3.31
CA ARG A 126 19.75 0.22 3.88
C ARG A 126 20.37 0.35 5.26
N PRO A 127 19.85 -0.35 6.28
CA PRO A 127 20.50 -0.42 7.58
C PRO A 127 21.87 -1.09 7.42
N GLN A 128 22.85 -0.65 8.21
CA GLN A 128 24.20 -1.22 8.24
C GLN A 128 24.52 -1.72 9.65
N GLY A 129 25.38 -2.74 9.74
CA GLY A 129 25.82 -3.27 11.02
C GLY A 129 24.68 -3.89 11.85
N PRO A 130 24.67 -3.71 13.19
CA PRO A 130 23.71 -4.36 14.09
C PRO A 130 22.23 -4.02 13.81
N GLU A 131 21.95 -2.87 13.18
CA GLU A 131 20.59 -2.46 12.80
C GLU A 131 20.01 -3.28 11.65
N ALA A 132 20.85 -3.97 10.86
CA ALA A 132 20.39 -4.82 9.76
C ALA A 132 19.64 -6.07 10.25
N ASP A 133 20.01 -6.58 11.43
CA ASP A 133 19.36 -7.74 12.07
C ASP A 133 18.29 -7.32 13.10
N ALA A 134 18.06 -6.01 13.31
CA ALA A 134 17.04 -5.54 14.23
C ALA A 134 15.62 -5.77 13.66
N PRO A 135 14.61 -6.06 14.50
CA PRO A 135 13.23 -6.15 14.05
C PRO A 135 12.76 -4.88 13.34
N LEU A 136 12.11 -5.04 12.18
CA LEU A 136 11.55 -3.91 11.44
C LEU A 136 10.42 -3.28 12.26
N SER A 137 10.58 -2.01 12.64
CA SER A 137 9.57 -1.27 13.41
C SER A 137 8.94 -0.17 12.56
N LEU A 138 7.61 -0.18 12.44
CA LEU A 138 6.85 0.91 11.82
C LEU A 138 5.93 1.54 12.88
N SER A 139 5.77 2.85 12.85
CA SER A 139 4.93 3.52 13.85
C SER A 139 4.24 4.77 13.31
N ASN A 140 3.08 5.08 13.87
CA ASN A 140 2.38 6.33 13.70
C ASN A 140 1.81 6.81 15.05
N LYS A 141 0.92 7.81 15.00
CA LYS A 141 0.26 8.38 16.19
C LYS A 141 -0.68 7.43 16.94
N HIS A 142 -1.05 6.30 16.35
CA HIS A 142 -2.00 5.34 16.90
C HIS A 142 -1.34 4.02 17.32
N VAL A 143 -0.35 3.56 16.55
CA VAL A 143 0.18 2.21 16.66
C VAL A 143 1.69 2.15 16.39
N GLN A 144 2.34 1.16 16.99
CA GLN A 144 3.66 0.70 16.62
C GLN A 144 3.60 -0.80 16.36
N ILE A 145 4.16 -1.24 15.24
CA ILE A 145 4.24 -2.65 14.85
C ILE A 145 5.70 -3.05 14.69
N TRP A 146 5.97 -4.33 14.95
CA TRP A 146 7.25 -4.95 14.68
C TRP A 146 7.06 -6.18 13.83
N SER A 147 7.94 -6.35 12.85
CA SER A 147 7.99 -7.50 11.95
C SER A 147 9.34 -8.19 12.03
N SER A 148 9.34 -9.50 11.76
CA SER A 148 10.57 -10.29 11.59
C SER A 148 11.42 -9.71 10.46
N PRO A 149 12.72 -9.48 10.67
CA PRO A 149 13.61 -9.03 9.61
C PRO A 149 13.88 -10.13 8.58
N GLU A 150 13.66 -11.40 8.92
CA GLU A 150 13.81 -12.53 8.00
C GLU A 150 12.59 -12.76 7.11
N THR A 151 11.39 -12.74 7.70
CA THR A 151 10.15 -13.14 7.01
C THR A 151 9.28 -11.95 6.60
N GLY A 152 9.50 -10.77 7.18
CA GLY A 152 8.64 -9.59 7.03
C GLY A 152 7.29 -9.69 7.77
N LEU A 153 7.00 -10.82 8.43
CA LEU A 153 5.73 -11.07 9.09
C LEU A 153 5.66 -10.36 10.45
N MET A 154 4.48 -9.83 10.77
CA MET A 154 4.24 -9.11 12.02
C MET A 154 4.37 -10.04 13.22
N GLN A 155 5.12 -9.60 14.22
CA GLN A 155 5.39 -10.34 15.47
C GLN A 155 4.81 -9.65 16.70
N LYS A 156 4.65 -8.31 16.64
CA LYS A 156 4.22 -7.51 17.78
C LYS A 156 3.45 -6.29 17.35
N LEU A 157 2.44 -5.94 18.13
CA LEU A 157 1.58 -4.78 17.97
C LEU A 157 1.49 -4.05 19.30
N ARG A 158 1.73 -2.75 19.32
CA ARG A 158 1.53 -1.88 20.47
C ARG A 158 0.61 -0.72 20.10
N LEU A 159 -0.51 -0.62 20.77
CA LEU A 159 -1.38 0.54 20.72
C LEU A 159 -0.77 1.65 21.56
N ARG A 160 -0.81 2.90 21.09
CA ARG A 160 -0.35 4.06 21.87
C ARG A 160 -1.16 4.24 23.16
N ALA A 161 -2.40 3.74 23.20
CA ALA A 161 -3.26 3.67 24.38
C ALA A 161 -2.76 2.68 25.47
N GLY A 162 -1.65 1.97 25.24
CA GLY A 162 -0.93 1.22 26.28
C GLY A 162 -0.98 -0.30 26.13
N SER A 163 -1.91 -0.86 25.36
CA SER A 163 -1.98 -2.31 25.14
C SER A 163 -0.89 -2.80 24.19
N GLU A 164 -0.16 -3.83 24.60
CA GLU A 164 0.78 -4.57 23.76
C GLU A 164 0.29 -6.00 23.55
N ARG A 165 0.43 -6.51 22.33
CA ARG A 165 0.05 -7.88 21.95
C ARG A 165 1.18 -8.48 21.10
N ARG A 166 1.57 -9.71 21.43
CA ARG A 166 2.36 -10.56 20.53
C ARG A 166 1.41 -11.19 19.51
N VAL A 167 1.82 -11.21 18.26
CA VAL A 167 1.06 -11.76 17.14
C VAL A 167 1.97 -12.73 16.41
N GLN A 168 1.42 -13.83 15.91
CA GLN A 168 2.16 -14.74 15.05
C GLN A 168 1.34 -14.95 13.78
N VAL A 169 1.94 -14.59 12.65
CA VAL A 169 1.31 -14.76 11.34
C VAL A 169 1.99 -15.94 10.66
N HIS A 170 1.17 -16.88 10.18
CA HIS A 170 1.59 -18.04 9.41
C HIS A 170 0.71 -18.14 8.17
N PHE A 171 1.30 -18.57 7.06
CA PHE A 171 0.56 -18.96 5.87
C PHE A 171 0.49 -20.48 5.83
N LEU A 172 -0.71 -21.00 5.71
CA LEU A 172 -0.99 -22.43 5.70
C LEU A 172 -1.88 -22.77 4.52
N TRP A 173 -1.85 -24.01 4.05
CA TRP A 173 -2.80 -24.54 3.07
C TRP A 173 -3.40 -25.86 3.53
N TYR A 174 -4.54 -26.20 2.94
CA TYR A 174 -5.19 -27.50 3.14
C TYR A 174 -5.21 -28.27 1.83
N GLY A 175 -4.80 -29.53 1.88
CA GLY A 175 -5.03 -30.47 0.79
C GLY A 175 -6.49 -30.89 0.69
N THR A 176 -6.82 -31.74 -0.29
CA THR A 176 -8.13 -32.38 -0.42
C THR A 176 -8.03 -33.86 -0.07
N ARG A 177 -9.15 -34.51 0.26
CA ARG A 177 -9.20 -35.95 0.55
C ARG A 177 -8.76 -36.78 -0.68
N THR A 178 -7.92 -37.79 -0.46
CA THR A 178 -7.27 -38.58 -1.53
C THR A 178 -7.86 -39.99 -1.74
N GLY A 179 -8.79 -40.45 -0.90
CA GLY A 179 -9.39 -41.79 -0.99
C GLY A 179 -10.33 -41.98 -2.19
N ALA A 180 -10.25 -43.15 -2.86
CA ALA A 180 -10.94 -43.44 -4.12
C ALA A 180 -12.48 -43.33 -4.07
N ASN A 181 -13.09 -43.45 -2.89
CA ASN A 181 -14.55 -43.30 -2.65
C ASN A 181 -14.90 -42.17 -1.67
N ARG A 182 -14.06 -41.13 -1.60
CA ARG A 182 -14.32 -39.96 -0.74
C ARG A 182 -14.59 -38.73 -1.57
N ASP A 183 -15.60 -37.97 -1.15
CA ASP A 183 -15.87 -36.65 -1.70
C ASP A 183 -14.66 -35.74 -1.53
N LYS A 184 -14.38 -34.95 -2.56
CA LYS A 184 -13.23 -34.04 -2.63
C LYS A 184 -13.69 -32.59 -2.52
N SER A 185 -12.79 -31.73 -2.04
CA SER A 185 -12.99 -30.29 -2.11
C SER A 185 -13.26 -29.84 -3.54
N GLY A 186 -14.12 -28.84 -3.68
CA GLY A 186 -14.48 -28.21 -4.95
C GLY A 186 -14.97 -26.78 -4.72
N ALA A 187 -15.69 -26.21 -5.68
CA ALA A 187 -16.16 -24.82 -5.59
C ALA A 187 -17.11 -24.55 -4.41
N TYR A 188 -17.90 -25.56 -3.99
CA TYR A 188 -18.95 -25.42 -2.97
C TYR A 188 -18.60 -26.08 -1.65
N LEU A 189 -17.86 -27.18 -1.70
CA LEU A 189 -17.54 -27.98 -0.53
C LEU A 189 -16.06 -27.86 -0.20
N PHE A 190 -15.77 -27.48 1.04
CA PHE A 190 -14.43 -27.53 1.61
C PHE A 190 -14.27 -28.82 2.42
N LEU A 191 -13.55 -29.80 1.86
CA LEU A 191 -13.32 -31.13 2.43
C LEU A 191 -11.81 -31.36 2.58
N PRO A 192 -11.18 -30.76 3.61
CA PRO A 192 -9.73 -30.82 3.77
C PRO A 192 -9.24 -32.27 3.97
N GLY A 193 -8.00 -32.50 3.56
CA GLY A 193 -7.28 -33.74 3.85
C GLY A 193 -7.13 -33.99 5.36
N GLU A 194 -6.90 -35.25 5.74
CA GLU A 194 -6.78 -35.64 7.15
C GLU A 194 -5.48 -35.15 7.81
N GLU A 195 -4.49 -34.77 7.01
CA GLU A 195 -3.20 -34.25 7.46
C GLU A 195 -3.30 -32.86 8.13
N GLY A 196 -4.46 -32.21 8.04
CA GLY A 196 -4.69 -30.88 8.62
C GLY A 196 -4.09 -29.74 7.78
N ALA A 197 -3.86 -28.60 8.43
CA ALA A 197 -3.22 -27.45 7.81
C ALA A 197 -1.71 -27.69 7.73
N GLN A 198 -1.12 -27.49 6.56
CA GLN A 198 0.32 -27.54 6.31
C GLN A 198 0.89 -26.13 6.19
#